data_AF-A0A538KWV7-F1
#
_entry.id   AF-A0A538KWV7-F1
#
_cell.length_a   1.000
_cell.length_b   1.000
_cell.length_c   1.000
_cell.angle_alpha   90.00
_cell.angle_beta   90.00
_cell.angle_gamma   90.00
#
_symmetry.space_group_name_H-M   'P 1'
#
loop_
_entity.id
_entity.type
_entity.pdbx_description
1 polymer ?
#
loop_
_entity_poly.entity_id
_entity_poly.type
_entity_poly.pdbx_seq_one_letter_code
_entity_poly.pdbx_strand_id
1 'polypeptide(L)'
;MTWAERAEAASERYRSGETRDLDQRQLTQLGNAAWAAGLSLLMDGRHDEAAEWLRRAAERYRESWAAGAPPDSWGRPIAAMKALLLAGDDASEAARWALDAGAADAESPIGRYAGSLALLVLGEDVDARALGSTLRARDDFPQAVADAVVTIAAADRAGYLLAVEDILESFEQRTDFLEDTPVADTVLVLQVLAAARDVAADLPPSPLLPK
;
A
#
# COMPACT_ATOMS: atom_id res chain seq x y z
N MET A 1 8.26 -17.02 -14.86
CA MET A 1 8.55 -15.61 -15.18
C MET A 1 9.39 -15.04 -14.06
N THR A 2 10.55 -14.48 -14.38
CA THR A 2 11.44 -13.81 -13.41
C THR A 2 10.88 -12.44 -13.00
N TRP A 3 11.44 -11.84 -11.95
CA TRP A 3 11.05 -10.49 -11.53
C TRP A 3 11.37 -9.43 -12.60
N ALA A 4 12.53 -9.53 -13.24
CA ALA A 4 12.89 -8.69 -14.38
C ALA A 4 11.89 -8.82 -15.56
N GLU A 5 11.46 -10.03 -15.91
CA GLU A 5 10.45 -10.25 -16.97
C GLU A 5 9.09 -9.64 -16.59
N ARG A 6 8.68 -9.74 -15.32
CA ARG A 6 7.45 -9.12 -14.81
C ARG A 6 7.53 -7.59 -14.88
N ALA A 7 8.67 -7.02 -14.49
CA ALA A 7 8.91 -5.59 -14.54
C ALA A 7 8.82 -5.04 -15.97
N GLU A 8 9.44 -5.72 -16.95
CA GLU A 8 9.38 -5.31 -18.36
C GLU A 8 7.94 -5.40 -18.89
N ALA A 9 7.24 -6.50 -18.62
CA ALA A 9 5.86 -6.66 -19.06
C ALA A 9 4.93 -5.58 -18.48
N ALA A 10 5.08 -5.24 -17.20
CA ALA A 10 4.31 -4.17 -16.56
C ALA A 10 4.67 -2.78 -17.13
N SER A 11 5.96 -2.53 -17.37
CA SER A 11 6.45 -1.29 -17.99
C SER A 11 5.95 -1.10 -19.42
N GLU A 12 5.84 -2.19 -20.18
CA GLU A 12 5.27 -2.16 -21.54
C GLU A 12 3.76 -1.93 -21.52
N ARG A 13 3.02 -2.55 -20.59
CA ARG A 13 1.59 -2.26 -20.38
C ARG A 13 1.37 -0.78 -20.06
N TYR A 14 2.22 -0.20 -19.20
CA TYR A 14 2.19 1.23 -18.90
C TYR A 14 2.36 2.07 -20.16
N ARG A 15 3.48 1.90 -20.89
CA ARG A 15 3.80 2.66 -22.11
C ARG A 15 2.70 2.54 -23.18
N SER A 16 2.13 1.35 -23.33
CA SER A 16 1.01 1.12 -24.25
C SER A 16 -0.24 1.89 -23.83
N GLY A 17 -0.54 1.90 -22.53
CA GLY A 17 -1.70 2.61 -21.97
C GLY A 17 -1.63 4.13 -22.10
N GLU A 18 -0.43 4.72 -22.14
CA GLU A 18 -0.24 6.17 -22.28
C GLU A 18 -0.73 6.72 -23.63
N THR A 19 -0.89 5.85 -24.64
CA THR A 19 -1.38 6.25 -25.97
C THR A 19 -2.90 6.45 -26.03
N ARG A 20 -3.62 6.11 -24.95
CA ARG A 20 -5.10 6.15 -24.88
C ARG A 20 -5.58 7.42 -24.18
N ASP A 21 -6.88 7.72 -24.32
CA ASP A 21 -7.51 8.83 -23.61
C ASP A 21 -7.40 8.63 -22.08
N LEU A 22 -6.87 9.64 -21.39
CA LEU A 22 -6.53 9.58 -19.97
C LEU A 22 -7.73 9.93 -19.08
N ASP A 23 -8.79 9.12 -19.17
CA ASP A 23 -9.88 9.16 -18.19
C ASP A 23 -9.43 8.53 -16.84
N GLN A 24 -10.27 8.66 -15.80
CA GLN A 24 -9.96 8.10 -14.49
C GLN A 24 -9.64 6.59 -14.51
N ARG A 25 -10.25 5.82 -15.43
CA ARG A 25 -10.07 4.37 -15.49
C ARG A 25 -8.72 4.05 -16.10
N GLN A 26 -8.38 4.70 -17.20
CA GLN A 26 -7.09 4.55 -17.86
C GLN A 26 -5.96 5.00 -16.94
N LEU A 27 -6.12 6.11 -16.21
CA LEU A 27 -5.15 6.56 -15.22
C LEU A 27 -4.96 5.57 -14.08
N THR A 28 -6.04 4.91 -13.63
CA THR A 28 -5.94 3.85 -12.61
C THR A 28 -5.21 2.62 -13.13
N GLN A 29 -5.45 2.23 -14.38
CA GLN A 29 -4.72 1.12 -15.04
C GLN A 29 -3.23 1.45 -15.21
N LEU A 30 -2.89 2.70 -15.56
CA LEU A 30 -1.50 3.17 -15.58
C LEU A 30 -0.87 3.14 -14.19
N GLY A 31 -1.60 3.57 -13.15
CA GLY A 31 -1.15 3.45 -11.76
C GLY A 31 -0.83 2.01 -11.38
N ASN A 32 -1.72 1.07 -11.70
CA ASN A 32 -1.53 -0.36 -11.44
C ASN A 32 -0.34 -0.94 -12.20
N ALA A 33 -0.18 -0.60 -13.49
CA ALA A 33 0.96 -1.08 -14.28
C ALA A 33 2.30 -0.54 -13.73
N ALA A 34 2.35 0.74 -13.36
CA ALA A 34 3.54 1.32 -12.73
C ALA A 34 3.83 0.70 -11.36
N TRP A 35 2.80 0.45 -10.57
CA TRP A 35 2.89 -0.24 -9.28
C TRP A 35 3.49 -1.65 -9.45
N ALA A 36 2.98 -2.43 -10.41
CA ALA A 36 3.49 -3.77 -10.71
C ALA A 36 4.95 -3.76 -11.17
N ALA A 37 5.34 -2.79 -12.00
CA ALA A 37 6.73 -2.60 -12.42
C ALA A 37 7.64 -2.29 -11.22
N GLY A 38 7.22 -1.34 -10.38
CA GLY A 38 7.96 -0.94 -9.19
C GLY A 38 8.16 -2.08 -8.19
N LEU A 39 7.09 -2.82 -7.86
CA LEU A 39 7.18 -3.98 -6.98
C LEU A 39 8.07 -5.09 -7.58
N SER A 40 7.96 -5.35 -8.88
CA SER A 40 8.80 -6.36 -9.53
C SER A 40 10.28 -5.99 -9.48
N LEU A 41 10.62 -4.72 -9.71
CA LEU A 41 12.00 -4.23 -9.60
C LEU A 41 12.51 -4.28 -8.16
N LEU A 42 11.66 -3.97 -7.18
CA LEU A 42 11.99 -4.07 -5.76
C LEU A 42 12.34 -5.52 -5.38
N MET A 43 11.55 -6.48 -5.85
CA MET A 43 11.81 -7.91 -5.65
C MET A 43 13.09 -8.41 -6.36
N ASP A 44 13.50 -7.74 -7.43
CA ASP A 44 14.74 -8.00 -8.16
C ASP A 44 15.97 -7.30 -7.52
N GLY A 45 15.78 -6.53 -6.44
CA GLY A 45 16.84 -5.77 -5.75
C GLY A 45 17.23 -4.47 -6.45
N ARG A 46 16.45 -4.01 -7.44
CA ARG A 46 16.72 -2.80 -8.23
C ARG A 46 16.02 -1.58 -7.61
N HIS A 47 16.46 -1.20 -6.42
CA HIS A 47 15.78 -0.22 -5.57
C HIS A 47 15.55 1.16 -6.22
N ASP A 48 16.57 1.73 -6.88
CA ASP A 48 16.45 3.07 -7.48
C ASP A 48 15.40 3.09 -8.61
N GLU A 49 15.43 2.07 -9.47
CA GLU A 49 14.47 1.93 -10.56
C GLU A 49 13.07 1.60 -10.04
N ALA A 50 12.97 0.79 -8.99
CA ALA A 50 11.70 0.53 -8.31
C ALA A 50 11.08 1.83 -7.79
N ALA A 51 11.87 2.70 -7.15
CA ALA A 51 11.41 3.97 -6.61
C ALA A 51 10.86 4.90 -7.71
N GLU A 52 11.52 4.98 -8.88
CA GLU A 52 11.01 5.75 -10.02
C GLU A 52 9.63 5.30 -10.49
N TRP A 53 9.41 3.98 -10.57
CA TRP A 53 8.12 3.41 -10.97
C TRP A 53 7.04 3.58 -9.91
N LEU A 54 7.40 3.46 -8.62
CA LEU A 54 6.47 3.66 -7.52
C LEU A 54 6.02 5.14 -7.42
N ARG A 55 6.93 6.10 -7.60
CA ARG A 55 6.56 7.53 -7.70
C ARG A 55 5.55 7.77 -8.82
N ARG A 56 5.83 7.22 -10.00
CA ARG A 56 4.94 7.29 -11.16
C ARG A 56 3.57 6.66 -10.87
N ALA A 57 3.52 5.56 -10.11
CA ALA A 57 2.26 4.96 -9.68
C ALA A 57 1.46 5.92 -8.77
N ALA A 58 2.13 6.51 -7.77
CA ALA A 58 1.50 7.48 -6.86
C ALA A 58 0.88 8.67 -7.61
N GLU A 59 1.61 9.24 -8.56
CA GLU A 59 1.14 10.32 -9.43
C GLU A 59 -0.12 9.91 -10.21
N ARG A 60 -0.10 8.75 -10.87
CA ARG A 60 -1.26 8.26 -11.64
C ARG A 60 -2.48 7.98 -10.76
N TYR A 61 -2.30 7.47 -9.55
CA TYR A 61 -3.42 7.33 -8.60
C TYR A 61 -4.02 8.68 -8.21
N ARG A 62 -3.19 9.69 -7.98
CA ARG A 62 -3.63 11.06 -7.68
C ARG A 62 -4.37 11.70 -8.85
N GLU A 63 -3.83 11.61 -10.06
CA GLU A 63 -4.47 12.11 -11.28
C GLU A 63 -5.81 11.42 -11.54
N SER A 64 -5.88 10.10 -11.35
CA SER A 64 -7.11 9.34 -11.56
C SER A 64 -8.25 9.80 -10.63
N TRP A 65 -7.91 10.26 -9.42
CA TRP A 65 -8.89 10.86 -8.51
C TRP A 65 -9.38 12.21 -9.03
N ALA A 66 -8.46 13.09 -9.42
CA ALA A 66 -8.78 14.41 -9.98
C ALA A 66 -9.60 14.32 -11.27
N ALA A 67 -9.45 13.25 -12.04
CA ALA A 67 -10.23 12.95 -13.24
C ALA A 67 -11.67 12.47 -12.96
N GLY A 68 -12.16 12.59 -11.72
CA GLY A 68 -13.55 12.31 -11.36
C GLY A 68 -13.78 10.87 -10.89
N ALA A 69 -12.88 10.32 -10.10
CA ALA A 69 -13.12 9.05 -9.44
C ALA A 69 -14.39 9.12 -8.56
N PRO A 70 -15.20 8.04 -8.47
CA PRO A 70 -16.35 8.01 -7.58
C PRO A 70 -15.97 8.31 -6.12
N PRO A 71 -16.91 8.85 -5.32
CA PRO A 71 -16.77 8.84 -3.87
C PRO A 71 -16.43 7.43 -3.38
N ASP A 72 -15.69 7.34 -2.27
CA ASP A 72 -15.22 6.07 -1.70
C ASP A 72 -14.19 5.29 -2.52
N SER A 73 -13.55 5.92 -3.50
CA SER A 73 -12.42 5.34 -4.26
C SER A 73 -11.11 5.25 -3.44
N TRP A 74 -11.20 4.83 -2.18
CA TRP A 74 -10.15 4.82 -1.16
C TRP A 74 -8.89 4.06 -1.56
N GLY A 75 -9.00 3.09 -2.48
CA GLY A 75 -7.85 2.38 -3.02
C GLY A 75 -6.79 3.31 -3.64
N ARG A 76 -7.17 4.47 -4.17
CA ARG A 76 -6.25 5.44 -4.78
C ARG A 76 -5.33 6.12 -3.76
N PRO A 77 -5.84 6.81 -2.72
CA PRO A 77 -4.98 7.38 -1.69
C PRO A 77 -4.19 6.31 -0.93
N ILE A 78 -4.77 5.12 -0.69
CA ILE A 78 -4.04 3.98 -0.11
C ILE A 78 -2.83 3.63 -0.99
N ALA A 79 -3.05 3.36 -2.28
CA ALA A 79 -1.99 2.93 -3.19
C ALA A 79 -0.91 4.01 -3.37
N ALA A 80 -1.29 5.30 -3.40
CA ALA A 80 -0.34 6.40 -3.46
C ALA A 80 0.57 6.45 -2.22
N MET A 81 0.00 6.36 -1.01
CA MET A 81 0.80 6.31 0.23
C MET A 81 1.73 5.09 0.25
N LYS A 82 1.21 3.90 -0.08
CA LYS A 82 2.02 2.68 -0.16
C LYS A 82 3.18 2.85 -1.12
N ALA A 83 2.96 3.49 -2.28
CA ALA A 83 3.98 3.63 -3.31
C ALA A 83 5.11 4.54 -2.86
N LEU A 84 4.77 5.69 -2.27
CA LEU A 84 5.76 6.64 -1.75
C LEU A 84 6.57 6.03 -0.61
N LEU A 85 5.92 5.32 0.33
CA LEU A 85 6.61 4.62 1.42
C LEU A 85 7.61 3.58 0.90
N LEU A 86 7.21 2.77 -0.09
CA LEU A 86 8.09 1.75 -0.69
C LEU A 86 9.18 2.36 -1.59
N ALA A 87 8.97 3.55 -2.13
CA ALA A 87 9.99 4.33 -2.83
C ALA A 87 11.02 4.97 -1.87
N GLY A 88 10.76 4.95 -0.56
CA GLY A 88 11.57 5.63 0.45
C GLY A 88 11.33 7.15 0.52
N ASP A 89 10.22 7.64 -0.03
CA ASP A 89 9.86 9.05 -0.08
C ASP A 89 8.91 9.47 1.04
N ASP A 90 8.73 10.79 1.20
CA ASP A 90 7.70 11.35 2.08
C ASP A 90 6.29 11.12 1.50
N ALA A 91 5.44 10.40 2.26
CA ALA A 91 4.05 10.13 1.91
C ALA A 91 3.05 11.12 2.54
N SER A 92 3.52 12.15 3.25
CA SER A 92 2.67 13.08 4.02
C SER A 92 1.62 13.79 3.20
N GLU A 93 1.92 14.19 1.96
CA GLU A 93 0.91 14.84 1.09
C GLU A 93 -0.20 13.89 0.68
N ALA A 94 0.13 12.63 0.36
CA ALA A 94 -0.86 11.60 0.05
C ALA A 94 -1.72 11.25 1.27
N ALA A 95 -1.12 11.24 2.47
CA ALA A 95 -1.83 11.06 3.72
C ALA A 95 -2.81 12.19 4.02
N ARG A 96 -2.37 13.46 3.91
CA ARG A 96 -3.27 14.62 4.06
C ARG A 96 -4.39 14.59 3.05
N TRP A 97 -4.10 14.24 1.79
CA TRP A 97 -5.15 14.04 0.79
C TRP A 97 -6.19 13.00 1.23
N ALA A 98 -5.78 11.84 1.76
CA ALA A 98 -6.72 10.84 2.24
C ALA A 98 -7.64 11.39 3.34
N LEU A 99 -7.07 12.13 4.30
CA LEU A 99 -7.82 12.75 5.40
C LEU A 99 -8.75 13.86 4.91
N ASP A 100 -8.28 14.76 4.03
CA ASP A 100 -9.07 15.83 3.42
C ASP A 100 -10.23 15.28 2.59
N ALA A 101 -10.07 14.09 2.00
CA ALA A 101 -11.12 13.38 1.27
C ALA A 101 -12.17 12.74 2.21
N GLY A 102 -11.96 12.75 3.53
CA GLY A 102 -12.89 12.24 4.54
C GLY A 102 -12.62 10.80 4.99
N ALA A 103 -11.41 10.26 4.76
CA ALA A 103 -11.11 8.86 5.08
C ALA A 103 -11.27 8.53 6.58
N ALA A 104 -10.97 9.48 7.47
CA ALA A 104 -11.11 9.29 8.92
C ALA A 104 -12.57 9.14 9.39
N ASP A 105 -13.50 9.76 8.66
CA ASP A 105 -14.94 9.75 8.98
C ASP A 105 -15.73 8.71 8.17
N ALA A 106 -15.06 7.96 7.29
CA ALA A 106 -15.71 6.99 6.43
C ALA A 106 -16.43 5.89 7.23
N GLU A 107 -17.61 5.49 6.75
CA GLU A 107 -18.34 4.35 7.33
C GLU A 107 -17.78 3.00 6.86
N SER A 108 -17.17 2.98 5.68
CA SER A 108 -16.61 1.77 5.08
C SER A 108 -15.30 1.34 5.77
N PRO A 109 -15.05 0.02 5.93
CA PRO A 109 -13.81 -0.47 6.52
C PRO A 109 -12.58 -0.01 5.73
N ILE A 110 -12.65 -0.01 4.39
CA ILE A 110 -11.53 0.40 3.55
C ILE A 110 -11.24 1.91 3.66
N GLY A 111 -12.25 2.75 3.85
CA GLY A 111 -12.06 4.19 4.13
C GLY A 111 -11.40 4.41 5.49
N ARG A 112 -11.87 3.72 6.54
CA ARG A 112 -11.25 3.78 7.88
C ARG A 112 -9.81 3.27 7.88
N TYR A 113 -9.52 2.25 7.08
CA TYR A 113 -8.15 1.78 6.86
C TYR A 113 -7.30 2.85 6.17
N ALA A 114 -7.81 3.51 5.12
CA ALA A 114 -7.13 4.64 4.48
C ALA A 114 -6.82 5.77 5.48
N GLY A 115 -7.78 6.12 6.34
CA GLY A 115 -7.59 7.13 7.38
C GLY A 115 -6.56 6.70 8.43
N SER A 116 -6.61 5.45 8.89
CA SER A 116 -5.65 4.93 9.88
C SER A 116 -4.23 4.89 9.32
N LEU A 117 -4.08 4.47 8.06
CA LEU A 117 -2.79 4.46 7.36
C LEU A 117 -2.24 5.88 7.19
N ALA A 118 -3.09 6.85 6.83
CA ALA A 118 -2.70 8.25 6.71
C ALA A 118 -2.24 8.84 8.05
N LEU A 119 -2.95 8.54 9.14
CA LEU A 119 -2.54 8.97 10.48
C LEU A 119 -1.19 8.36 10.89
N LEU A 120 -0.94 7.08 10.58
CA LEU A 120 0.36 6.46 10.79
C LEU A 120 1.49 7.13 9.97
N VAL A 121 1.22 7.48 8.71
CA VAL A 121 2.19 8.21 7.87
C VAL A 121 2.53 9.57 8.48
N LEU A 122 1.55 10.27 9.04
CA LEU A 122 1.74 11.60 9.65
C LEU A 122 2.30 11.54 11.08
N GLY A 123 2.44 10.36 11.68
CA GLY A 123 2.91 10.19 13.05
C GLY A 123 1.83 10.43 14.11
N GLU A 124 0.55 10.50 13.73
CA GLU A 124 -0.59 10.75 14.62
C GLU A 124 -1.07 9.45 15.28
N ASP A 125 -0.21 8.87 16.12
CA ASP A 125 -0.35 7.50 16.64
C ASP A 125 -1.59 7.28 17.50
N VAL A 126 -1.96 8.25 18.33
CA VAL A 126 -3.14 8.14 19.18
C VAL A 126 -4.41 8.01 18.34
N ASP A 127 -4.53 8.84 17.30
CA ASP A 127 -5.69 8.84 16.40
C ASP A 127 -5.67 7.63 15.47
N ALA A 128 -4.50 7.24 14.95
CA ALA A 128 -4.32 6.03 14.16
C ALA A 128 -4.78 4.80 14.94
N ARG A 129 -4.40 4.71 16.23
CA ARG A 129 -4.80 3.63 17.12
C ARG A 129 -6.31 3.63 17.36
N ALA A 130 -6.89 4.79 17.64
CA ALA A 130 -8.32 4.91 17.89
C ALA A 130 -9.14 4.49 16.67
N LEU A 131 -8.80 5.00 15.48
CA LEU A 131 -9.47 4.67 14.24
C LEU A 131 -9.25 3.20 13.84
N GLY A 132 -8.02 2.70 13.90
CA GLY A 132 -7.68 1.31 13.60
C GLY A 132 -8.38 0.32 14.53
N SER A 133 -8.59 0.66 15.80
CA SER A 133 -9.34 -0.17 16.75
C SER A 133 -10.79 -0.40 16.30
N THR A 134 -11.38 0.53 15.54
CA THR A 134 -12.73 0.35 14.99
C THR A 134 -12.80 -0.72 13.91
N LEU A 135 -11.68 -1.07 13.28
CA LEU A 135 -11.59 -2.14 12.28
C LEU A 135 -11.54 -3.54 12.92
N ARG A 136 -11.03 -3.67 14.15
CA ARG A 136 -10.92 -4.97 14.85
C ARG A 136 -12.28 -5.61 15.14
N ALA A 137 -13.33 -4.81 15.25
CA ALA A 137 -14.68 -5.28 15.54
C ALA A 137 -15.48 -5.65 14.28
N ARG A 138 -14.84 -5.64 13.10
CA ARG A 138 -15.52 -5.80 11.81
C ARG A 138 -15.17 -7.14 11.16
N ASP A 139 -16.19 -7.94 10.88
CA ASP A 139 -16.03 -9.22 10.17
C ASP A 139 -15.72 -9.05 8.67
N ASP A 140 -15.98 -7.86 8.11
CA ASP A 140 -15.76 -7.53 6.70
C ASP A 140 -14.39 -6.86 6.44
N PHE A 141 -13.44 -6.98 7.38
CA PHE A 141 -12.08 -6.48 7.24
C PHE A 141 -11.04 -7.51 7.75
N PRO A 142 -9.85 -7.63 7.12
CA PRO A 142 -8.83 -8.57 7.58
C PRO A 142 -8.33 -8.20 8.99
N GLN A 143 -8.63 -9.05 9.97
CA GLN A 143 -8.31 -8.80 11.37
C GLN A 143 -6.82 -8.54 11.60
N ALA A 144 -5.93 -9.35 11.01
CA ALA A 144 -4.49 -9.20 11.15
C ALA A 144 -3.97 -7.81 10.67
N VAL A 145 -4.59 -7.24 9.63
CA VAL A 145 -4.24 -5.88 9.16
C VAL A 145 -4.69 -4.82 10.16
N ALA A 146 -5.89 -4.96 10.73
CA ALA A 146 -6.36 -4.05 11.80
C ALA A 146 -5.46 -4.15 13.04
N ASP A 147 -5.06 -5.37 13.39
CA ASP A 147 -4.15 -5.62 14.51
C ASP A 147 -2.80 -4.97 14.30
N ALA A 148 -2.19 -5.12 13.12
CA ALA A 148 -0.91 -4.51 12.79
C ALA A 148 -0.95 -2.98 12.87
N VAL A 149 -2.00 -2.33 12.34
CA VAL A 149 -2.15 -0.86 12.44
C VAL A 149 -2.19 -0.41 13.89
N VAL A 150 -2.98 -1.08 14.72
CA VAL A 150 -3.15 -0.72 16.13
C VAL A 150 -1.88 -0.99 16.94
N THR A 151 -1.15 -2.06 16.67
CA THR A 151 0.08 -2.41 17.40
C THR A 151 1.25 -1.53 16.98
N ILE A 152 1.36 -1.17 15.69
CA ILE A 152 2.31 -0.13 15.23
C ILE A 152 2.04 1.18 15.95
N ALA A 153 0.79 1.67 15.94
CA ALA A 153 0.42 2.92 16.60
C ALA A 153 0.64 2.90 18.12
N ALA A 154 0.60 1.72 18.74
CA ALA A 154 0.88 1.55 20.17
C ALA A 154 2.37 1.32 20.49
N ALA A 155 3.24 1.28 19.47
CA ALA A 155 4.62 0.81 19.60
C ALA A 155 4.73 -0.56 20.31
N ASP A 156 3.78 -1.46 20.03
CA ASP A 156 3.76 -2.83 20.56
C ASP A 156 4.45 -3.79 19.57
N ARG A 157 5.75 -4.02 19.79
CA ARG A 157 6.56 -4.91 18.94
C ARG A 157 6.07 -6.35 18.92
N ALA A 158 5.63 -6.88 20.07
CA ALA A 158 5.19 -8.28 20.16
C ALA A 158 3.86 -8.49 19.43
N GLY A 159 2.91 -7.57 19.64
CA GLY A 159 1.65 -7.57 18.93
C GLY A 159 1.82 -7.33 17.42
N TYR A 160 2.76 -6.47 17.02
CA TYR A 160 3.06 -6.24 15.62
C TYR A 160 3.62 -7.48 14.93
N LEU A 161 4.61 -8.16 15.54
CA LEU A 161 5.20 -9.39 14.98
C LEU A 161 4.14 -10.44 14.64
N LEU A 162 3.25 -10.75 15.60
CA LEU A 162 2.17 -11.71 15.37
C LEU A 162 1.26 -11.28 14.21
N ALA A 163 0.84 -10.02 14.22
CA ALA A 163 -0.06 -9.50 13.20
C ALA A 163 0.57 -9.52 11.80
N VAL A 164 1.85 -9.16 11.67
CA VAL A 164 2.52 -9.12 10.36
C VAL A 164 2.84 -10.51 9.82
N GLU A 165 3.13 -11.49 10.69
CA GLU A 165 3.27 -12.91 10.30
C GLU A 165 1.95 -13.47 9.78
N ASP A 166 0.83 -13.22 10.46
CA ASP A 166 -0.50 -13.64 10.02
C ASP A 166 -0.88 -13.02 8.66
N ILE A 167 -0.51 -11.75 8.43
CA ILE A 167 -0.69 -11.11 7.11
C ILE A 167 0.15 -11.82 6.06
N LEU A 168 1.42 -12.10 6.34
CA LEU A 168 2.31 -12.77 5.40
C LEU A 168 1.79 -14.17 5.04
N GLU A 169 1.39 -14.97 6.03
CA GLU A 169 0.80 -16.29 5.81
C GLU A 169 -0.48 -16.18 4.95
N SER A 170 -1.33 -15.18 5.21
CA SER A 170 -2.51 -14.91 4.38
C SER A 170 -2.13 -14.61 2.92
N PHE A 171 -1.02 -13.93 2.67
CA PHE A 171 -0.54 -13.67 1.31
C PHE A 171 0.01 -14.93 0.63
N GLU A 172 0.71 -15.80 1.37
CA GLU A 172 1.26 -17.06 0.85
C GLU A 172 0.18 -18.07 0.42
N GLN A 173 -1.01 -17.97 1.01
CA GLN A 173 -2.16 -18.81 0.65
C GLN A 173 -2.99 -18.25 -0.52
N ARG A 174 -2.72 -17.03 -1.00
CA ARG A 174 -3.50 -16.41 -2.10
C ARG A 174 -3.07 -16.91 -3.46
N THR A 175 -4.06 -17.04 -4.35
CA THR A 175 -3.83 -17.30 -5.78
C THR A 175 -3.93 -16.04 -6.63
N ASP A 176 -4.67 -15.03 -6.15
CA ASP A 176 -5.05 -13.86 -6.93
C ASP A 176 -4.39 -12.60 -6.37
N PHE A 177 -3.73 -11.85 -7.24
CA PHE A 177 -3.00 -10.64 -6.90
C PHE A 177 -3.33 -9.53 -7.89
N LEU A 178 -3.24 -8.29 -7.43
CA LEU A 178 -3.33 -7.13 -8.32
C LEU A 178 -2.20 -7.23 -9.36
N GLU A 179 -2.57 -7.08 -10.64
CA GLU A 179 -1.64 -7.17 -11.79
C GLU A 179 -0.83 -8.49 -11.83
N ASP A 180 -1.40 -9.58 -11.29
CA ASP A 180 -0.74 -10.88 -11.17
C ASP A 180 0.65 -10.80 -10.52
N THR A 181 0.90 -9.81 -9.66
CA THR A 181 2.22 -9.53 -9.06
C THR A 181 2.23 -10.06 -7.62
N PRO A 182 2.83 -11.24 -7.36
CA PRO A 182 2.72 -11.92 -6.08
C PRO A 182 3.70 -11.35 -5.05
N VAL A 183 3.37 -10.17 -4.53
CA VAL A 183 4.17 -9.46 -3.52
C VAL A 183 3.27 -9.14 -2.33
N ALA A 184 3.75 -9.41 -1.12
CA ALA A 184 3.08 -9.08 0.12
C ALA A 184 3.27 -7.59 0.46
N ASP A 185 2.79 -6.72 -0.41
CA ASP A 185 3.01 -5.28 -0.38
C ASP A 185 2.52 -4.60 0.91
N THR A 186 1.43 -5.09 1.50
CA THR A 186 0.93 -4.63 2.80
C THR A 186 1.92 -4.93 3.91
N VAL A 187 2.60 -6.09 3.90
CA VAL A 187 3.66 -6.42 4.86
C VAL A 187 4.81 -5.42 4.74
N LEU A 188 5.27 -5.15 3.51
CA LEU A 188 6.36 -4.21 3.25
C LEU A 188 6.06 -2.80 3.75
N VAL A 189 4.86 -2.30 3.48
CA VAL A 189 4.43 -0.96 3.93
C VAL A 189 4.33 -0.89 5.45
N LEU A 190 3.76 -1.91 6.08
CA LEU A 190 3.66 -1.96 7.53
C LEU A 190 5.05 -2.04 8.19
N GLN A 191 6.02 -2.72 7.58
CA GLN A 191 7.41 -2.73 8.07
C GLN A 191 8.05 -1.35 8.01
N VAL A 192 7.83 -0.58 6.95
CA VAL A 192 8.32 0.81 6.86
C VAL A 192 7.74 1.66 8.00
N LEU A 193 6.42 1.55 8.24
CA LEU A 193 5.74 2.31 9.30
C LEU A 193 6.14 1.85 10.71
N ALA A 194 6.38 0.55 10.89
CA ALA A 194 6.87 -0.05 12.12
C ALA A 194 8.31 0.37 12.42
N ALA A 195 9.18 0.44 11.39
CA ALA A 195 10.57 0.87 11.52
C ALA A 195 10.67 2.32 12.03
N ALA A 196 9.79 3.21 11.56
CA ALA A 196 9.71 4.59 12.05
C ALA A 196 9.40 4.70 13.55
N ARG A 197 8.90 3.63 14.17
CA ARG A 197 8.52 3.53 15.59
C ARG A 197 9.36 2.51 16.36
N ASP A 198 10.46 2.02 15.79
CA ASP A 198 11.35 1.01 16.39
C ASP A 198 10.63 -0.31 16.77
N VAL A 199 9.57 -0.67 16.02
CA VAL A 199 8.82 -1.91 16.23
C VAL A 199 8.85 -2.85 15.04
N ALA A 200 9.66 -2.57 14.02
CA ALA A 200 9.87 -3.48 12.90
C ALA A 200 10.30 -4.88 13.38
N ALA A 201 9.86 -5.89 12.64
CA ALA A 201 10.00 -7.29 12.97
C ALA A 201 10.92 -8.01 11.98
N ASP A 202 11.73 -8.95 12.47
CA ASP A 202 12.47 -9.86 11.61
C ASP A 202 11.51 -10.94 11.10
N LEU A 203 11.25 -10.97 9.79
CA LEU A 203 10.32 -11.93 9.19
C LEU A 203 11.04 -13.16 8.63
N PRO A 204 10.37 -14.32 8.60
CA PRO A 204 10.91 -15.47 7.89
C PRO A 204 11.10 -15.16 6.39
N PRO A 205 12.11 -15.76 5.74
CA PRO A 205 12.28 -15.62 4.29
C PRO A 205 11.02 -16.09 3.55
N SER A 206 10.51 -15.25 2.65
CA SER A 206 9.33 -15.55 1.84
C SER A 206 9.58 -15.16 0.38
N PRO A 207 9.11 -15.95 -0.60
CA PRO A 207 9.18 -15.56 -2.01
C PRO A 207 8.31 -14.33 -2.35
N LEU A 208 7.43 -13.90 -1.44
CA LEU A 208 6.58 -12.72 -1.58
C LEU A 208 7.20 -11.43 -1.02
N LEU A 209 8.40 -11.53 -0.45
CA LEU A 209 9.18 -10.41 0.10
C LEU A 209 10.54 -10.29 -0.62
N PRO A 210 11.11 -9.08 -0.75
CA PRO A 210 12.47 -8.90 -1.25
C PRO A 210 13.48 -9.65 -0.39
N LYS A 211 14.59 -10.06 -1.00
CA LYS A 211 15.69 -10.76 -0.31
C LYS A 211 16.64 -9.82 0.40
#